data_AF-A0A376PVP7-F1
#
_entry.id   AF-A0A376PVP7-F1
#
_cell.length_a   1.000
_cell.length_b   1.000
_cell.length_c   1.000
_cell.angle_alpha   90.00
_cell.angle_beta   90.00
_cell.angle_gamma   90.00
#
_symmetry.space_group_name_H-M   'P 1'
#
loop_
_entity.id
_entity.type
_entity.pdbx_description
1 polymer ?
#
loop_
_entity_poly.entity_id
_entity_poly.type
_entity_poly.pdbx_seq_one_letter_code
_entity_poly.pdbx_strand_id
1 'polypeptide(L)'
;MAITAYIGVPGSGKSYEVVKSVIIPAVASGRRIVSNIYGLNHEAIIQYCYKNKLISDDISPGEIIHIENERVMSSDFIRLREIRINHSASQVI
;
A
#
# COMPACT_ATOMS: atom_id res chain seq x y z
N MET A 1 11.53 -10.51 -11.64
CA MET A 1 10.98 -9.70 -10.54
C MET A 1 12.07 -9.59 -9.49
N ALA A 2 12.48 -8.38 -9.10
CA ALA A 2 13.48 -8.21 -8.06
C ALA A 2 12.81 -8.27 -6.68
N ILE A 3 13.45 -8.94 -5.72
CA ILE A 3 13.03 -8.94 -4.31
C ILE A 3 14.06 -8.10 -3.55
N THR A 4 13.57 -7.09 -2.85
CA THR A 4 14.38 -6.24 -1.96
C THR A 4 13.94 -6.51 -0.53
N ALA A 5 14.90 -6.81 0.35
CA ALA A 5 14.64 -7.05 1.76
C ALA A 5 15.25 -5.95 2.63
N TYR A 6 14.44 -5.37 3.51
CA TYR A 6 14.88 -4.42 4.53
C TYR A 6 14.97 -5.15 5.88
N ILE A 7 16.18 -5.53 6.30
CA ILE A 7 16.44 -6.32 7.51
C ILE A 7 17.17 -5.50 8.59
N GLY A 8 16.97 -5.85 9.86
CA GLY A 8 17.64 -5.17 10.98
C GLY A 8 16.80 -5.17 12.27
N VAL A 9 17.42 -4.74 13.37
CA VAL A 9 16.79 -4.73 14.72
C VAL A 9 15.55 -3.83 14.79
N PRO A 10 14.57 -4.11 15.67
CA PRO A 10 13.45 -3.19 15.92
C PRO A 10 13.93 -1.75 16.20
N GLY A 11 13.21 -0.75 15.67
CA GLY A 11 13.62 0.65 15.80
C GLY A 11 14.68 1.14 14.79
N SER A 12 15.23 0.26 13.93
CA SER A 12 16.25 0.64 12.93
C SER A 12 15.73 1.42 11.72
N GLY A 13 14.47 1.87 11.71
CA GLY A 13 13.91 2.68 10.61
C GLY A 13 13.47 1.92 9.35
N LYS A 14 13.41 0.58 9.35
CA LYS A 14 13.01 -0.23 8.16
C LYS A 14 11.69 0.24 7.53
N SER A 15 10.64 0.39 8.35
CA SER A 15 9.32 0.82 7.85
C SER A 15 9.37 2.23 7.28
N TYR A 16 10.13 3.14 7.90
CA TYR A 16 10.32 4.50 7.39
C TYR A 16 11.01 4.49 6.03
N GLU A 17 12.08 3.71 5.90
CA GLU A 17 12.84 3.62 4.64
C GLU A 17 12.00 3.00 3.52
N VAL A 18 11.24 1.93 3.81
CA VAL A 18 10.29 1.34 2.85
C VAL A 18 9.25 2.37 2.42
N VAL A 19 8.71 3.15 3.35
CA VAL A 19 7.73 4.21 3.02
C VAL A 19 8.35 5.26 2.10
N LYS A 20 9.51 5.78 2.48
CA LYS A 20 10.20 6.87 1.78
C LYS A 20 10.67 6.46 0.39
N SER A 21 11.32 5.31 0.28
CA SER A 21 12.06 4.90 -0.92
C SER A 21 11.27 3.97 -1.83
N VAL A 22 10.18 3.35 -1.34
CA VAL A 22 9.36 2.42 -2.14
C VAL A 22 7.92 2.88 -2.25
N ILE A 23 7.23 3.10 -1.13
CA ILE A 23 5.78 3.36 -1.14
C ILE A 23 5.47 4.72 -1.78
N ILE A 24 6.10 5.80 -1.32
CA ILE A 24 5.85 7.15 -1.84
C ILE A 24 6.12 7.23 -3.36
N PRO A 25 7.28 6.76 -3.88
CA PRO A 25 7.51 6.75 -5.33
C PRO A 25 6.51 5.87 -6.09
N ALA A 26 6.11 4.73 -5.52
CA ALA A 26 5.14 3.85 -6.16
C ALA A 26 3.75 4.52 -6.26
N VAL A 27 3.27 5.15 -5.19
CA VAL A 27 2.01 5.93 -5.22
C VAL A 27 2.11 7.07 -6.23
N ALA A 28 3.21 7.82 -6.24
CA ALA A 28 3.41 8.91 -7.18
C ALA A 28 3.38 8.46 -8.65
N SER A 29 3.81 7.22 -8.91
CA SER A 29 3.75 6.57 -10.24
C SER A 29 2.43 5.87 -10.57
N GLY A 30 1.39 6.05 -9.77
CA GLY A 30 0.06 5.45 -10.02
C GLY A 30 -0.02 3.95 -9.73
N ARG A 31 0.92 3.37 -8.97
CA ARG A 31 0.95 1.93 -8.71
C ARG A 31 0.07 1.55 -7.52
N ARG A 32 -0.62 0.42 -7.65
CA ARG A 32 -1.33 -0.23 -6.55
C ARG A 32 -0.35 -0.94 -5.63
N ILE A 33 -0.47 -0.69 -4.33
CA ILE A 33 0.39 -1.22 -3.27
C ILE A 33 -0.48 -2.01 -2.30
N VAL A 34 -0.02 -3.19 -1.91
CA VAL A 34 -0.64 -3.99 -0.85
C VAL A 34 0.36 -4.10 0.28
N SER A 35 -0.05 -3.74 1.50
CA SER A 35 0.87 -3.63 2.64
C SER A 35 0.20 -4.03 3.96
N ASN A 36 0.95 -4.73 4.81
CA ASN A 36 0.62 -5.01 6.21
C ASN A 36 1.42 -4.11 7.18
N ILE A 37 2.06 -3.04 6.69
CA ILE A 37 2.80 -2.12 7.56
C ILE A 37 1.81 -1.27 8.37
N TYR A 38 1.87 -1.40 9.70
CA TYR A 38 1.05 -0.63 10.62
C TYR A 38 1.30 0.88 10.53
N GLY A 39 0.22 1.66 10.66
CA GLY A 39 0.27 3.12 10.74
C GLY A 39 0.42 3.84 9.39
N LEU A 40 0.31 3.12 8.27
CA LEU A 40 0.20 3.76 6.96
C LEU A 40 -1.11 4.54 6.86
N ASN A 41 -1.01 5.82 6.49
CA ASN A 41 -2.15 6.68 6.22
C ASN A 41 -2.15 7.06 4.73
N HIS A 42 -3.12 6.53 4.00
CA HIS A 42 -3.23 6.68 2.55
C HIS A 42 -3.40 8.14 2.14
N GLU A 43 -4.35 8.86 2.74
CA GLU A 43 -4.60 10.27 2.46
C GLU A 43 -3.36 11.12 2.73
N ALA A 44 -2.68 10.90 3.87
CA ALA A 44 -1.48 11.66 4.22
C ALA A 44 -0.34 11.45 3.21
N ILE A 45 -0.18 10.23 2.69
CA ILE A 45 0.82 9.92 1.66
C ILE A 45 0.47 10.61 0.34
N ILE A 46 -0.79 10.58 -0.10
CA ILE A 46 -1.23 11.27 -1.32
C ILE A 46 -1.03 12.78 -1.18
N GLN A 47 -1.45 13.37 -0.06
CA GLN A 47 -1.25 14.79 0.22
C GLN A 47 0.23 15.17 0.21
N TYR A 48 1.09 14.32 0.78
CA TYR A 48 2.53 14.50 0.71
C TYR A 48 3.04 14.49 -0.74
N CYS A 49 2.54 13.59 -1.58
CA CYS A 49 2.95 13.51 -2.99
C CYS A 49 2.55 14.76 -3.78
N TYR A 50 1.32 15.27 -3.59
CA TYR A 50 0.88 16.52 -4.22
C TYR A 50 1.67 17.72 -3.73
N LYS A 51 1.85 17.85 -2.41
CA LYS A 51 2.60 18.96 -1.80
C LYS A 51 4.02 19.06 -2.34
N ASN A 52 4.67 17.93 -2.59
CA ASN A 52 6.04 17.86 -3.09
C ASN A 52 6.15 17.72 -4.62
N LYS A 53 5.04 17.87 -5.36
CA LYS A 53 4.99 17.76 -6.84
C LYS A 53 5.63 16.47 -7.37
N LEU A 54 5.41 15.36 -6.65
CA LEU A 54 5.96 14.05 -7.03
C LEU A 54 5.11 13.35 -8.09
N ILE A 55 3.83 13.70 -8.18
CA ILE A 55 2.89 13.17 -9.17
C ILE A 55 2.98 14.02 -10.44
N SER A 56 3.14 13.37 -11.59
CA SER A 56 3.05 14.02 -12.90
C SER A 56 1.60 14.35 -13.24
N ASP A 57 1.37 15.46 -13.95
CA ASP A 57 0.02 15.96 -14.24
C ASP A 57 -0.87 14.94 -14.99
N ASP A 58 -0.26 14.01 -15.71
CA ASP A 58 -0.95 12.99 -16.51
C ASP A 58 -1.27 11.69 -15.72
N ILE A 59 -0.85 11.58 -14.45
CA ILE A 59 -0.91 10.34 -13.68
C ILE A 59 -1.78 10.52 -12.45
N SER A 60 -2.78 9.65 -12.28
CA SER A 60 -3.53 9.54 -11.02
C SER A 60 -2.68 8.86 -9.94
N PRO A 61 -2.74 9.31 -8.67
CA PRO A 61 -2.02 8.65 -7.59
C PRO A 61 -2.46 7.18 -7.43
N GLY A 62 -1.50 6.36 -7.01
CA GLY A 62 -1.72 4.94 -6.74
C GLY A 62 -2.55 4.67 -5.50
N GLU A 63 -3.12 3.48 -5.42
CA GLU A 63 -3.94 3.01 -4.29
C GLU A 63 -3.08 2.21 -3.29
N ILE A 64 -3.32 2.41 -1.99
CA ILE A 64 -2.75 1.57 -0.92
C ILE A 64 -3.85 0.73 -0.29
N ILE A 65 -3.71 -0.59 -0.36
CA ILE A 65 -4.59 -1.54 0.31
C ILE A 65 -3.89 -2.08 1.55
N HIS A 66 -4.40 -1.66 2.70
CA HIS A 66 -3.99 -2.23 3.97
C HIS A 66 -4.58 -3.63 4.16
N ILE A 67 -3.75 -4.55 4.62
CA ILE A 67 -4.16 -5.92 4.94
C ILE A 67 -3.64 -6.30 6.32
N GLU A 68 -4.45 -7.07 7.04
CA GLU A 68 -4.03 -7.66 8.30
C GLU A 68 -3.06 -8.84 8.09
N ASN A 69 -2.27 -9.11 9.10
CA ASN A 69 -1.19 -10.09 9.04
C ASN A 69 -1.71 -11.52 8.79
N GLU A 70 -2.88 -11.84 9.34
CA GLU A 70 -3.58 -13.11 9.16
C GLU A 70 -3.95 -13.35 7.69
N ARG A 71 -4.28 -12.27 6.96
CA ARG A 71 -4.65 -12.36 5.55
C ARG A 71 -3.47 -12.72 4.65
N VAL A 72 -2.26 -12.30 5.01
CA VAL A 72 -1.02 -12.64 4.29
C VAL A 72 -0.77 -14.15 4.31
N MET A 73 -1.17 -14.82 5.39
CA MET A 73 -1.00 -16.26 5.56
C MET A 73 -2.09 -17.10 4.86
N SER A 74 -3.10 -16.47 4.26
CA SER A 74 -4.18 -17.18 3.59
C SER A 74 -3.74 -17.78 2.25
N SER A 75 -4.27 -18.96 1.91
CA SER A 75 -3.99 -19.65 0.64
C SER A 75 -4.37 -18.83 -0.60
N ASP A 76 -5.35 -17.94 -0.47
CA ASP A 76 -5.85 -17.10 -1.56
C ASP A 76 -5.19 -15.72 -1.63
N PHE A 77 -4.18 -15.44 -0.80
CA PHE A 77 -3.49 -14.15 -0.75
C PHE A 77 -2.96 -13.69 -2.11
N ILE A 78 -2.47 -14.60 -2.94
CA ILE A 78 -1.90 -14.25 -4.25
C ILE A 78 -3.00 -13.83 -5.25
N ARG A 79 -4.27 -14.17 -5.01
CA ARG A 79 -5.42 -13.88 -5.90
C ARG A 79 -6.05 -12.49 -5.64
N LEU A 80 -5.29 -11.53 -5.13
CA LEU A 80 -5.73 -10.16 -4.78
C LEU A 80 -6.32 -9.29 -5.91
N ARG A 81 -6.41 -9.80 -7.16
CA ARG A 81 -7.12 -9.13 -8.26
C ARG A 81 -8.65 -9.21 -8.14
N GLU A 82 -9.21 -10.14 -7.36
CA GLU A 82 -10.66 -10.37 -7.26
C GLU A 82 -11.33 -9.77 -6.02
N ILE A 83 -10.57 -9.13 -5.13
CA ILE A 83 -11.14 -8.56 -3.91
C ILE A 83 -11.82 -7.22 -4.26
N ARG A 84 -13.05 -7.32 -4.78
CA ARG A 84 -14.06 -6.26 -4.68
C ARG A 84 -14.35 -6.07 -3.20
N ILE A 85 -14.29 -4.82 -2.76
CA ILE A 85 -14.64 -4.43 -1.40
C ILE A 85 -16.13 -4.74 -1.19
N ASN A 86 -16.45 -5.82 -0.49
CA ASN A 86 -17.78 -6.04 0.05
C ASN A 86 -17.95 -5.12 1.26
N HIS A 87 -18.31 -3.86 0.99
CA HIS A 87 -19.03 -3.05 1.97
C HIS A 87 -20.52 -3.34 1.80
N SER A 88 -21.07 -4.10 2.76
CA SER A 88 -22.47 -4.22 3.15
C SER A 88 -23.56 -4.19 2.07
N ALA A 89 -24.19 -5.35 1.83
CA ALA A 89 -25.63 -5.38 1.58
C ALA A 89 -26.23 -6.57 2.36
N SER A 90 -26.94 -6.20 3.41
CA SER A 90 -28.02 -6.95 4.04
C SER A 90 -28.92 -7.62 3.00
N GLN A 91 -29.47 -8.80 3.33
CA GLN A 91 -30.71 -9.42 2.83
C GLN A 91 -31.04 -9.29 1.33
N VAL A 92 -31.22 -10.43 0.65
CA VAL A 92 -32.45 -10.80 -0.09
C VAL A 92 -32.30 -12.26 -0.52
N ILE A 93 -33.17 -13.09 0.06
CA ILE A 93 -33.75 -14.27 -0.61
C ILE A 93 -34.89 -13.71 -1.47
#